data_AF-A0A1S3LJP9-F1
#
_entry.id   AF-A0A1S3LJP9-F1
#
_cell.length_a   1.000
_cell.length_b   1.000
_cell.length_c   1.000
_cell.angle_alpha   90.00
_cell.angle_beta   90.00
_cell.angle_gamma   90.00
#
_symmetry.space_group_name_H-M   'P 1'
#
loop_
_entity.id
_entity.type
_entity.pdbx_description
1 polymer ?
#
loop_
_entity_poly.entity_id
_entity_poly.type
_entity_poly.pdbx_seq_one_letter_code
_entity_poly.pdbx_strand_id
1 'polypeptide(L)'
;MSEGDSVGESIHGKPSTIGSFFTRVGQIYQSWLDRSTPFSIGRWGVTLSLTAIYMIRVYILQGWYIVTYALGIYHLNLFIAFLSPKVDPSMLDEDEGPALPTKQNEEFRPFIRRLPEFKFWHSATKGIVIAMICTFFEAFNVPVFWPILVMYFIMLFCITMKRQIKHMVKYRYLPFTHGKRTYRGKEETGKPFAS
;
A
#
# COMPACT_ATOMS: atom_id res chain seq x y z
N MET A 1 55.02 -29.05 -23.36
CA MET A 1 53.62 -28.68 -23.10
C MET A 1 53.32 -28.91 -21.63
N SER A 2 53.42 -27.86 -20.82
CA SER A 2 52.84 -27.79 -19.47
C SER A 2 52.83 -26.29 -19.12
N GLU A 3 51.78 -25.63 -19.59
CA GLU A 3 51.45 -24.24 -19.32
C GLU A 3 50.32 -24.25 -18.29
N GLY A 4 50.45 -23.43 -17.25
CA GLY A 4 49.28 -22.81 -16.65
C GLY A 4 48.90 -23.18 -15.21
N ASP A 5 49.83 -23.13 -14.26
CA ASP A 5 49.46 -22.86 -12.86
C ASP A 5 49.66 -21.38 -12.58
N SER A 6 48.63 -20.57 -12.85
CA SER A 6 48.57 -19.16 -12.46
C SER A 6 47.27 -18.87 -11.72
N VAL A 7 47.36 -18.91 -10.40
CA VAL A 7 46.81 -17.89 -9.49
C VAL A 7 45.36 -17.49 -9.77
N GLY A 8 44.43 -18.34 -9.34
CA GLY A 8 43.05 -17.95 -9.05
C GLY A 8 42.93 -17.40 -7.62
N GLU A 9 43.68 -16.34 -7.29
CA GLU A 9 43.49 -15.60 -6.04
C GLU A 9 42.18 -14.83 -6.18
N SER A 10 41.11 -15.42 -5.64
CA SER A 10 39.81 -14.78 -5.52
C SER A 10 39.95 -13.54 -4.64
N ILE A 11 40.01 -12.37 -5.29
CA ILE A 11 39.92 -11.07 -4.64
C ILE A 11 38.53 -11.00 -3.99
N HIS A 12 38.45 -11.45 -2.74
CA HIS A 12 37.34 -11.17 -1.85
C HIS A 12 37.43 -9.67 -1.53
N GLY A 13 36.85 -8.85 -2.41
CA GLY A 13 36.75 -7.42 -2.19
C GLY A 13 36.18 -7.16 -0.80
N LYS A 14 36.96 -6.45 0.03
CA LYS A 14 36.54 -6.05 1.37
C LYS A 14 35.11 -5.48 1.28
N PRO A 15 34.15 -5.94 2.11
CA PRO A 15 32.83 -5.32 2.10
C PRO A 15 33.02 -3.84 2.40
N SER A 16 32.59 -2.99 1.47
CA SER A 16 32.73 -1.54 1.60
C SER A 16 32.18 -1.10 2.97
N THR A 17 33.00 -0.43 3.79
CA THR A 17 32.64 0.03 5.13
C THR A 17 31.34 0.86 5.09
N ILE A 18 31.14 1.59 4.00
CA ILE A 18 29.93 2.35 3.69
C ILE A 18 28.73 1.42 3.46
N GLY A 19 28.89 0.35 2.69
CA GLY A 19 27.86 -0.68 2.50
C GLY A 19 27.49 -1.40 3.80
N SER A 20 28.48 -1.70 4.66
CA SER A 20 28.23 -2.29 5.97
C SER A 20 27.50 -1.33 6.94
N PHE A 21 27.74 -0.02 6.83
CA PHE A 21 27.03 1.00 7.59
C PHE A 21 25.58 1.16 7.13
N PHE A 22 25.33 1.25 5.82
CA PHE A 22 23.97 1.34 5.27
C PHE A 22 23.14 0.10 5.58
N THR A 23 23.73 -1.09 5.51
CA THR A 23 23.04 -2.33 5.91
C THR A 23 22.69 -2.34 7.39
N ARG A 24 23.61 -1.88 8.27
CA ARG A 24 23.33 -1.76 9.71
C ARG A 24 22.25 -0.73 10.04
N VAL A 25 22.25 0.43 9.39
CA VAL A 25 21.19 1.44 9.53
C VAL A 25 19.85 0.89 9.04
N GLY A 26 19.84 0.18 7.90
CA GLY A 26 18.65 -0.47 7.37
C GLY A 26 18.08 -1.53 8.33
N GLN A 27 18.95 -2.32 8.97
CA GLN A 27 18.55 -3.32 9.98
C GLN A 27 17.95 -2.68 11.23
N ILE A 28 18.55 -1.60 11.74
CA ILE A 28 18.03 -0.86 12.89
C ILE A 28 16.67 -0.24 12.56
N TYR A 29 16.55 0.34 11.36
CA TYR A 29 15.31 0.91 10.89
C TYR A 29 14.20 -0.14 10.78
N GLN A 30 14.49 -1.31 10.21
CA GLN A 30 13.53 -2.41 10.18
C GLN A 30 13.18 -2.93 11.57
N SER A 31 14.15 -3.09 12.47
CA SER A 31 13.88 -3.49 13.86
C SER A 31 12.94 -2.52 14.59
N TRP A 32 13.12 -1.22 14.36
CA TRP A 32 12.25 -0.19 14.94
C TRP A 32 10.84 -0.22 14.34
N LEU A 33 10.73 -0.47 13.03
CA LEU A 33 9.46 -0.67 12.33
C LEU A 33 8.73 -1.91 12.87
N ASP A 34 9.43 -3.03 13.03
CA ASP A 34 8.88 -4.28 13.53
C ASP A 34 8.32 -4.11 14.95
N ARG A 35 9.03 -3.35 15.80
CA ARG A 35 8.58 -3.00 17.16
C ARG A 35 7.34 -2.11 17.20
N SER A 36 7.10 -1.33 16.14
CA SER A 36 5.93 -0.44 16.02
C SER A 36 4.70 -1.14 15.43
N THR A 37 4.86 -2.36 14.89
CA THR A 37 3.80 -3.17 14.28
C THR A 37 2.55 -3.34 15.17
N PRO A 38 2.65 -3.71 16.46
CA PRO A 38 1.47 -4.01 17.27
C PRO A 38 0.61 -2.78 17.62
N PHE A 39 1.20 -1.58 17.60
CA PHE A 39 0.53 -0.35 18.06
C PHE A 39 -0.23 0.37 16.94
N SER A 40 -1.25 -0.25 16.34
CA SER A 40 -1.99 0.38 15.22
C SER A 40 -2.61 1.74 15.61
N ILE A 41 -3.27 1.83 16.77
CA ILE A 41 -3.90 3.08 17.22
C ILE A 41 -2.87 4.20 17.41
N GLY A 42 -1.73 3.90 18.06
CA GLY A 42 -0.66 4.89 18.27
C GLY A 42 -0.05 5.36 16.94
N ARG A 43 0.18 4.44 16.01
CA ARG A 43 0.68 4.72 14.65
C ARG A 43 -0.21 5.73 13.93
N TRP A 44 -1.52 5.46 13.87
CA TRP A 44 -2.47 6.35 13.21
C TRP A 44 -2.66 7.67 13.96
N GLY A 45 -2.63 7.65 15.30
CA GLY A 45 -2.62 8.87 16.11
C GLY A 45 -1.48 9.80 15.73
N VAL A 46 -0.26 9.29 15.64
CA VAL A 46 0.92 10.07 15.21
C VAL A 46 0.75 10.62 13.80
N THR A 47 0.29 9.82 12.85
CA THR A 47 0.08 10.28 11.46
C THR A 47 -0.98 11.38 11.37
N LEU A 48 -2.09 11.24 12.13
CA LEU A 48 -3.14 12.26 12.19
C LEU A 48 -2.62 13.55 12.81
N SER A 49 -1.86 13.47 13.91
CA SER A 49 -1.23 14.63 14.52
C SER A 49 -0.25 15.32 13.56
N LEU A 50 0.60 14.57 12.87
CA LEU A 50 1.52 15.13 11.85
C LEU A 50 0.76 15.80 10.69
N THR A 51 -0.32 15.17 10.23
CA THR A 51 -1.20 15.75 9.20
C THR A 51 -1.83 17.05 9.68
N ALA A 52 -2.34 17.09 10.90
CA ALA A 52 -2.93 18.29 11.47
C ALA A 52 -1.93 19.43 11.58
N ILE A 53 -0.71 19.16 12.08
CA ILE A 53 0.36 20.14 12.17
C ILE A 53 0.73 20.68 10.77
N TYR A 54 0.82 19.80 9.77
CA TYR A 54 1.07 20.18 8.38
C TYR A 54 -0.02 21.10 7.83
N MET A 55 -1.29 20.73 8.01
CA MET A 55 -2.44 21.51 7.53
C MET A 55 -2.51 22.88 8.21
N ILE A 56 -2.30 22.94 9.54
CA ILE A 56 -2.25 24.19 10.29
C ILE A 56 -1.13 25.09 9.76
N ARG A 57 0.06 24.54 9.52
CA ARG A 57 1.20 25.29 8.97
C ARG A 57 0.87 25.89 7.59
N VAL A 58 0.35 25.08 6.66
CA VAL A 58 -0.02 25.54 5.31
C VAL A 58 -1.13 26.60 5.38
N TYR A 59 -2.10 26.43 6.28
CA TYR A 59 -3.18 27.40 6.49
C TYR A 59 -2.68 28.73 7.06
N ILE A 60 -1.74 28.73 8.00
CA ILE A 60 -1.19 29.98 8.56
C ILE A 60 -0.29 30.68 7.53
N LEU A 61 0.58 29.93 6.85
CA LEU A 61 1.55 30.50 5.92
C LEU A 61 0.98 30.81 4.52
N GLN A 62 -0.23 30.34 4.22
CA GLN A 62 -0.94 30.59 2.95
C GLN A 62 -0.08 30.30 1.71
N GLY A 63 0.70 29.22 1.73
CA GLY A 63 1.68 28.89 0.68
C GLY A 63 1.90 27.38 0.49
N TRP A 64 2.84 27.01 -0.39
CA TRP A 64 3.19 25.61 -0.69
C TRP A 64 1.98 24.74 -1.16
N TYR A 65 1.07 25.35 -1.92
CA TYR A 65 -0.13 24.67 -2.44
C TYR A 65 0.21 23.53 -3.40
N ILE A 66 1.28 23.66 -4.19
CA ILE A 66 1.75 22.59 -5.09
C ILE A 66 2.23 21.39 -4.28
N VAL A 67 2.98 21.61 -3.20
CA VAL A 67 3.45 20.53 -2.31
C VAL A 67 2.26 19.82 -1.67
N THR A 68 1.28 20.58 -1.19
CA THR A 68 0.03 20.04 -0.61
C THR A 68 -0.77 19.24 -1.64
N TYR A 69 -0.86 19.74 -2.87
CA TYR A 69 -1.54 19.07 -3.97
C TYR A 69 -0.85 17.74 -4.34
N ALA A 70 0.48 17.76 -4.46
CA ALA A 70 1.27 16.55 -4.71
C ALA A 70 1.11 15.52 -3.58
N LEU A 71 1.12 15.97 -2.32
CA LEU A 71 0.86 15.13 -1.16
C LEU A 71 -0.54 14.52 -1.21
N GLY A 72 -1.56 15.29 -1.61
CA GLY A 72 -2.93 14.82 -1.78
C GLY A 72 -3.06 13.74 -2.85
N ILE A 73 -2.50 13.96 -4.05
CA ILE A 73 -2.48 12.96 -5.12
C ILE A 73 -1.75 11.70 -4.66
N TYR A 74 -0.62 11.86 -3.96
CA TYR A 74 0.14 10.74 -3.43
C TYR A 74 -0.69 9.90 -2.46
N HIS A 75 -1.41 10.52 -1.53
CA HIS A 75 -2.33 9.81 -0.62
C HIS A 75 -3.48 9.14 -1.37
N LEU A 76 -4.04 9.79 -2.40
CA LEU A 76 -5.05 9.18 -3.26
C LEU A 76 -4.49 7.93 -3.96
N ASN A 77 -3.27 7.99 -4.48
CA ASN A 77 -2.63 6.83 -5.11
C ASN A 77 -2.39 5.68 -4.11
N LEU A 78 -1.93 5.99 -2.89
CA LEU A 78 -1.81 5.01 -1.82
C LEU A 78 -3.16 4.37 -1.47
N PHE A 79 -4.22 5.18 -1.45
CA PHE A 79 -5.57 4.71 -1.15
C PHE A 79 -6.11 3.78 -2.23
N ILE A 80 -5.88 4.10 -3.51
CA ILE A 80 -6.19 3.20 -4.63
C ILE A 80 -5.40 1.90 -4.49
N ALA A 81 -4.09 1.97 -4.25
CA ALA A 81 -3.26 0.78 -4.07
C ALA A 81 -3.67 -0.07 -2.85
N PHE A 82 -4.28 0.53 -1.83
CA PHE A 82 -4.86 -0.19 -0.71
C PHE A 82 -6.16 -0.92 -1.08
N LEU A 83 -6.99 -0.31 -1.93
CA LEU A 83 -8.25 -0.89 -2.39
C LEU A 83 -8.09 -1.90 -3.53
N SER A 84 -7.05 -1.77 -4.35
CA SER A 84 -6.78 -2.68 -5.46
C SER A 84 -6.30 -4.05 -4.95
N PRO A 85 -6.78 -5.16 -5.55
CA PRO A 85 -6.32 -6.50 -5.21
C PRO A 85 -4.86 -6.71 -5.65
N LYS A 86 -4.14 -7.65 -4.99
CA LYS A 86 -2.77 -8.00 -5.40
C LYS A 86 -2.68 -8.60 -6.80
N VAL A 87 -3.68 -9.40 -7.16
CA VAL A 87 -3.81 -10.06 -8.47
C VAL A 87 -5.03 -9.43 -9.12
N ASP A 88 -4.86 -8.84 -10.31
CA ASP A 88 -5.96 -8.22 -11.03
C ASP A 88 -6.88 -9.31 -11.59
N PRO A 89 -8.17 -9.36 -11.18
CA PRO A 89 -9.11 -10.38 -11.65
C PRO A 89 -9.33 -10.33 -13.16
N SER A 90 -9.13 -9.18 -13.80
CA SER A 90 -9.30 -9.03 -15.25
C SER A 90 -8.31 -9.83 -16.08
N MET A 91 -7.14 -10.19 -15.52
CA MET A 91 -6.16 -11.05 -16.19
C MET A 91 -6.50 -12.55 -16.07
N LEU A 92 -7.44 -12.92 -15.20
CA LEU A 92 -7.90 -14.30 -15.06
C LEU A 92 -9.07 -14.58 -16.01
N ASP A 93 -9.92 -13.58 -16.27
CA ASP A 93 -11.06 -13.69 -17.19
C ASP A 93 -10.66 -13.80 -18.67
N GLU A 94 -9.42 -13.44 -19.04
CA GLU A 94 -8.93 -13.60 -20.43
C GLU A 94 -8.52 -15.05 -20.77
N ASP A 95 -8.17 -15.86 -19.77
CA ASP A 95 -7.79 -17.28 -19.96
C ASP A 95 -8.99 -18.25 -19.84
N GLU A 96 -10.12 -17.80 -19.29
CA GLU A 96 -11.33 -18.60 -19.15
C GLU A 96 -12.25 -18.37 -20.38
N GLY A 97 -11.99 -19.16 -21.45
CA GLY A 97 -12.87 -19.25 -22.63
C GLY A 97 -14.33 -19.57 -22.26
N PRO A 98 -15.28 -19.55 -23.22
CA PRO A 98 -16.73 -19.55 -22.95
C PRO A 98 -17.17 -20.80 -22.18
N ALA A 99 -17.13 -20.71 -20.84
CA ALA A 99 -17.47 -21.80 -19.96
C ALA A 99 -18.98 -21.78 -19.70
N LEU A 100 -19.58 -22.97 -19.78
CA LEU A 100 -20.99 -23.21 -19.52
C LEU A 100 -21.37 -22.70 -18.11
N PRO A 101 -22.51 -22.01 -17.94
CA PRO A 101 -22.86 -21.32 -16.71
C PRO A 101 -23.24 -22.34 -15.62
N THR A 102 -22.24 -22.86 -14.90
CA THR A 102 -22.44 -23.63 -13.68
C THR A 102 -22.47 -22.68 -12.48
N LYS A 103 -23.64 -22.05 -12.31
CA LYS A 103 -24.03 -21.41 -11.06
C LYS A 103 -23.93 -22.45 -9.93
N GLN A 104 -22.90 -22.39 -9.07
CA GLN A 104 -23.05 -22.60 -7.61
C GLN A 104 -21.77 -22.57 -6.76
N ASN A 105 -20.57 -22.37 -7.31
CA ASN A 105 -19.38 -22.12 -6.49
C ASN A 105 -18.68 -20.86 -6.98
N GLU A 106 -19.25 -19.69 -6.66
CA GLU A 106 -18.46 -18.44 -6.62
C GLU A 106 -17.37 -18.67 -5.56
N GLU A 107 -16.19 -19.11 -6.02
CA GLU A 107 -15.02 -19.36 -5.20
C GLU A 107 -14.71 -18.08 -4.43
N PHE A 108 -14.86 -18.14 -3.11
CA PHE A 108 -14.61 -17.01 -2.23
C PHE A 108 -13.11 -16.76 -2.18
N ARG A 109 -12.59 -15.93 -3.10
CA ARG A 109 -11.16 -15.59 -3.13
C ARG A 109 -10.87 -14.62 -1.99
N PRO A 110 -10.09 -15.02 -0.97
CA PRO A 110 -9.79 -14.15 0.15
C PRO A 110 -9.06 -12.92 -0.35
N PHE A 111 -9.51 -11.77 0.11
CA PHE A 111 -8.90 -10.51 -0.26
C PHE A 111 -7.52 -10.31 0.30
N ILE A 112 -6.53 -10.42 -0.56
CA ILE A 112 -5.19 -9.97 -0.25
C ILE A 112 -5.02 -8.58 -0.87
N ARG A 113 -5.17 -7.55 -0.04
CA ARG A 113 -4.96 -6.14 -0.41
C ARG A 113 -3.54 -5.97 -0.96
N ARG A 114 -3.38 -5.18 -2.04
CA ARG A 114 -2.08 -4.94 -2.67
C ARG A 114 -1.09 -4.27 -1.74
N LEU A 115 -1.56 -3.34 -0.92
CA LEU A 115 -0.78 -2.69 0.12
C LEU A 115 -1.26 -3.11 1.52
N PRO A 116 -0.44 -3.83 2.32
CA PRO A 116 -0.74 -4.08 3.73
C PRO A 116 -0.88 -2.75 4.50
N GLU A 117 -1.77 -2.71 5.50
CA GLU A 117 -2.03 -1.51 6.31
C GLU A 117 -0.76 -0.89 6.89
N PHE A 118 0.18 -1.73 7.35
CA PHE A 118 1.45 -1.24 7.88
C PHE A 118 2.27 -0.47 6.84
N LYS A 119 2.34 -0.98 5.60
CA LYS A 119 3.02 -0.31 4.50
C LYS A 119 2.28 0.95 4.06
N PHE A 120 0.94 0.93 4.07
CA PHE A 120 0.12 2.12 3.81
C PHE A 120 0.45 3.24 4.81
N TRP A 121 0.36 2.92 6.10
CA TRP A 121 0.63 3.86 7.19
C TRP A 121 2.04 4.46 7.10
N HIS A 122 3.03 3.60 6.88
CA HIS A 122 4.43 4.00 6.77
C HIS A 122 4.66 4.93 5.58
N SER A 123 4.10 4.58 4.41
CA SER A 123 4.22 5.37 3.19
C SER A 123 3.53 6.73 3.33
N ALA A 124 2.33 6.76 3.89
CA ALA A 124 1.59 7.99 4.16
C ALA A 124 2.36 8.92 5.11
N THR A 125 2.83 8.38 6.24
CA THR A 125 3.61 9.13 7.24
C THR A 125 4.90 9.68 6.63
N LYS A 126 5.62 8.87 5.85
CA LYS A 126 6.83 9.30 5.14
C LYS A 126 6.52 10.46 4.17
N GLY A 127 5.42 10.36 3.43
CA GLY A 127 4.96 11.43 2.53
C GLY A 127 4.72 12.75 3.26
N ILE A 128 4.03 12.70 4.41
CA ILE A 128 3.76 13.90 5.23
C ILE A 128 5.06 14.51 5.75
N VAL A 129 6.00 13.70 6.24
CA VAL A 129 7.30 14.20 6.72
C VAL A 129 8.10 14.86 5.59
N ILE A 130 8.13 14.25 4.40
CA ILE A 130 8.80 14.84 3.23
C ILE A 130 8.13 16.16 2.83
N ALA A 131 6.79 16.18 2.74
CA ALA A 131 6.06 17.40 2.43
C ALA A 131 6.31 18.50 3.45
N MET A 132 6.31 18.16 4.75
CA MET A 132 6.66 19.07 5.83
C MET A 132 8.06 19.67 5.63
N ILE A 133 9.06 18.84 5.32
CA ILE A 133 10.43 19.29 5.02
C ILE A 133 10.43 20.22 3.79
N CYS A 134 9.71 19.89 2.73
CA CYS A 134 9.59 20.73 1.54
C CYS A 134 8.99 22.12 1.86
N THR A 135 8.12 22.24 2.87
CA THR A 135 7.58 23.55 3.29
C THR A 135 8.58 24.46 4.02
N PHE A 136 9.81 24.01 4.28
CA PHE A 136 10.87 24.88 4.78
C PHE A 136 11.67 25.55 3.66
N PHE A 137 11.52 25.09 2.41
CA PHE A 137 12.23 25.64 1.26
C PHE A 137 11.28 26.51 0.41
N GLU A 138 11.68 27.76 0.18
CA GLU A 138 10.91 28.69 -0.65
C GLU A 138 10.87 28.29 -2.13
N ALA A 139 11.83 27.49 -2.59
CA ALA A 139 11.87 27.00 -3.98
C ALA A 139 10.60 26.24 -4.42
N PHE A 140 9.88 25.62 -3.47
CA PHE A 140 8.62 24.93 -3.74
C PHE A 140 7.37 25.80 -3.53
N ASN A 141 7.55 27.06 -3.13
CA ASN A 141 6.47 28.01 -2.88
C ASN A 141 6.18 28.86 -4.12
N VAL A 142 5.48 28.27 -5.09
CA VAL A 142 5.08 28.97 -6.31
C VAL A 142 3.67 29.54 -6.14
N PRO A 143 3.45 30.84 -6.43
CA PRO A 143 2.12 31.44 -6.38
C PRO A 143 1.22 30.82 -7.46
N VAL A 144 0.20 30.10 -7.02
CA VAL A 144 -0.78 29.44 -7.89
C VAL A 144 -2.19 29.69 -7.34
N PHE A 145 -3.18 29.68 -8.23
CA PHE A 145 -4.57 29.82 -7.83
C PHE A 145 -5.04 28.52 -7.14
N TRP A 146 -4.81 28.42 -5.84
CA TRP A 146 -5.09 27.21 -5.06
C TRP A 146 -6.54 26.70 -5.12
N PRO A 147 -7.60 27.52 -5.29
CA PRO A 147 -8.96 27.00 -5.41
C PRO A 147 -9.13 26.09 -6.63
N ILE A 148 -8.44 26.37 -7.75
CA ILE A 148 -8.52 25.50 -8.92
C ILE A 148 -7.90 24.13 -8.65
N LEU A 149 -6.80 24.09 -7.87
CA LEU A 149 -6.14 22.83 -7.50
C LEU A 149 -7.05 21.97 -6.62
N VAL A 150 -7.77 22.59 -5.69
CA VAL A 150 -8.75 21.89 -4.84
C VAL A 150 -9.89 21.33 -5.70
N MET A 151 -10.42 22.11 -6.63
CA MET A 151 -11.47 21.64 -7.55
C MET A 151 -11.00 20.47 -8.42
N TYR A 152 -9.78 20.55 -8.98
CA TYR A 152 -9.19 19.43 -9.73
C TYR A 152 -9.01 18.20 -8.86
N PHE A 153 -8.52 18.38 -7.62
CA PHE A 153 -8.34 17.28 -6.69
C PHE A 153 -9.67 16.60 -6.36
N ILE A 154 -10.72 17.35 -6.04
CA ILE A 154 -12.05 16.80 -5.75
C ILE A 154 -12.60 16.05 -6.96
N MET A 155 -12.53 16.64 -8.16
CA MET A 155 -12.99 15.98 -9.38
C MET A 155 -12.22 14.68 -9.65
N LEU A 156 -10.89 14.72 -9.59
CA LEU A 156 -10.02 13.55 -9.75
C LEU A 156 -10.30 12.48 -8.70
N PHE A 157 -10.45 12.88 -7.43
CA PHE A 157 -10.78 11.99 -6.33
C PHE A 157 -12.10 11.27 -6.59
N CYS A 158 -13.17 12.00 -6.90
CA CYS A 158 -14.49 11.46 -7.16
C CYS A 158 -14.51 10.53 -8.38
N ILE A 159 -13.89 10.94 -9.50
CA ILE A 159 -13.81 10.11 -10.71
C ILE A 159 -13.03 8.82 -10.42
N THR A 160 -11.88 8.95 -9.77
CA THR A 160 -11.02 7.81 -9.46
C THR A 160 -11.71 6.84 -8.50
N MET A 161 -12.30 7.34 -7.43
CA MET A 161 -13.05 6.53 -6.46
C MET A 161 -14.25 5.84 -7.09
N LYS A 162 -15.04 6.55 -7.91
CA LYS A 162 -16.16 5.97 -8.66
C LYS A 162 -15.70 4.84 -9.58
N ARG A 163 -14.58 5.03 -10.29
CA ARG A 163 -13.99 4.00 -11.16
C ARG A 163 -13.53 2.78 -10.35
N GLN A 164 -12.85 3.00 -9.23
CA GLN A 164 -12.39 1.92 -8.34
C GLN A 164 -13.58 1.13 -7.78
N ILE A 165 -14.60 1.80 -7.23
CA ILE A 165 -15.80 1.14 -6.71
C ILE A 165 -16.55 0.37 -7.81
N LYS A 166 -16.68 0.93 -9.02
CA LYS A 166 -17.30 0.21 -10.15
C LYS A 166 -16.53 -1.06 -10.51
N HIS A 167 -15.19 -1.03 -10.48
CA HIS A 167 -14.36 -2.21 -10.71
C HIS A 167 -14.57 -3.25 -9.59
N MET A 168 -14.56 -2.81 -8.34
CA MET A 168 -14.81 -3.65 -7.17
C MET A 168 -16.16 -4.37 -7.26
N VAL A 169 -17.22 -3.65 -7.64
CA VAL A 169 -18.56 -4.21 -7.82
C VAL A 169 -18.63 -5.16 -9.01
N LYS A 170 -18.01 -4.82 -10.15
CA LYS A 170 -18.00 -5.65 -11.37
C LYS A 170 -17.33 -7.01 -11.12
N TYR A 171 -16.17 -7.00 -10.49
CA TYR A 171 -15.37 -8.20 -10.22
C TYR A 171 -15.65 -8.80 -8.83
N ARG A 172 -16.75 -8.38 -8.20
CA ARG A 172 -17.30 -8.90 -6.93
C ARG A 172 -16.27 -9.07 -5.82
N TYR A 173 -15.30 -8.17 -5.80
CA TYR A 173 -14.32 -8.12 -4.77
C TYR A 173 -14.80 -7.02 -3.77
N LEU A 174 -15.25 -7.42 -2.58
CA LEU A 174 -15.40 -6.55 -1.39
C LEU A 174 -14.31 -6.74 -0.30
N PRO A 175 -13.67 -5.66 0.20
CA PRO A 175 -12.69 -5.71 1.29
C PRO A 175 -13.31 -6.06 2.65
N PHE A 176 -14.65 -5.99 2.76
CA PHE A 176 -15.43 -6.42 3.91
C PHE A 176 -16.18 -7.70 3.56
N THR A 177 -15.85 -8.78 4.26
CA THR A 177 -16.58 -10.05 4.17
C THR A 177 -17.95 -9.91 4.87
N HIS A 178 -18.91 -9.23 4.25
CA HIS A 178 -20.30 -9.31 4.70
C HIS A 178 -20.87 -10.66 4.24
N GLY A 179 -20.98 -11.59 5.19
CA GLY A 179 -21.50 -12.94 4.97
C GLY A 179 -20.41 -14.00 4.96
N LYS A 180 -19.82 -14.29 6.13
CA LYS A 180 -19.17 -15.59 6.32
C LYS A 180 -20.25 -16.66 6.15
N ARG A 181 -20.13 -17.53 5.14
CA ARG A 181 -20.87 -18.79 5.15
C ARG A 181 -20.30 -19.63 6.30
N THR A 182 -21.07 -19.77 7.37
CA THR A 182 -20.85 -20.81 8.37
C THR A 182 -20.82 -22.14 7.63
N TYR A 183 -19.66 -22.78 7.57
CA TYR A 183 -19.58 -24.18 7.19
C TYR A 183 -20.35 -24.96 8.24
N ARG A 184 -21.56 -25.40 7.89
CA ARG A 184 -22.32 -26.36 8.69
C ARG A 184 -21.47 -27.63 8.69
N GLY A 185 -20.84 -27.94 9.82
CA GLY A 185 -20.07 -29.16 9.99
C GLY A 185 -20.92 -30.34 9.52
N LYS A 186 -20.32 -31.22 8.71
CA LYS A 186 -20.90 -32.52 8.39
C LYS A 186 -21.20 -33.19 9.75
N GLU A 187 -22.47 -33.27 10.12
CA GLU A 187 -22.89 -34.06 11.26
C GLU A 187 -22.46 -35.51 10.98
N GLU A 188 -21.65 -36.03 11.89
CA GLU A 188 -21.26 -37.42 11.94
C GLU A 188 -22.51 -38.29 11.96
N THR A 189 -22.80 -38.94 10.84
CA THR A 189 -23.75 -40.05 10.78
C THR A 189 -23.04 -41.28 10.23
N GLY A 190 -21.89 -41.59 10.82
CA GLY A 190 -21.38 -42.95 10.87
C GLY A 190 -22.18 -43.72 11.92
N LYS A 191 -23.32 -44.30 11.55
CA LYS A 191 -23.89 -45.41 12.33
C LYS A 191 -22.96 -46.61 12.16
N PRO A 192 -22.30 -47.12 13.21
CA PRO A 192 -21.68 -48.42 13.12
C PRO A 192 -22.81 -49.46 13.13
N PHE A 193 -22.73 -50.39 12.19
CA PHE A 193 -23.51 -51.63 12.24
C PHE A 193 -23.20 -52.33 13.56
N ALA A 194 -24.22 -52.60 14.36
CA ALA A 194 -24.16 -53.52 15.48
C ALA A 194 -25.06 -54.72 15.15
N SER A 195 -24.48 -55.90 15.39
CA SER A 195 -24.94 -57.26 15.09
C SER A 195 -26.29 -57.64 15.69
#